data_AF-A0A3N5R354-F1
#
_entry.id   AF-A0A3N5R354-F1
#
_cell.length_a   1.000
_cell.length_b   1.000
_cell.length_c   1.000
_cell.angle_alpha   90.00
_cell.angle_beta   90.00
_cell.angle_gamma   90.00
#
_symmetry.space_group_name_H-M   'P 1'
#
loop_
_entity.id
_entity.type
_entity.pdbx_description
1 polymer ?
#
loop_
_entity_poly.entity_id
_entity_poly.type
_entity_poly.pdbx_seq_one_letter_code
_entity_poly.pdbx_strand_id
1 'polypeptide(L)'
;MVSPQVYWFKKARRSIPLMFVISIFVNIGMWFERFTIIATTLHHDFLPASWGYYSPTWVEISIFVGTFGIFLSLFLLFAKFVPVIAIAEIKAIMPGAQPTHHHEHGHATELKGHEA
;
A
#
# COMPACT_ATOMS: atom_id res chain seq x y z
N MET A 1 -8.93 -18.17 1.01
CA MET A 1 -8.40 -17.24 2.02
C MET A 1 -9.51 -16.78 2.99
N VAL A 2 -9.36 -17.01 4.30
CA VAL A 2 -10.22 -16.46 5.40
C VAL A 2 -9.73 -15.06 5.83
N SER A 3 -9.13 -14.31 4.90
CA SER A 3 -8.53 -13.00 5.15
C SER A 3 -9.52 -11.89 5.55
N PRO A 4 -10.82 -11.88 5.15
CA PRO A 4 -11.74 -10.85 5.61
C PRO A 4 -12.06 -10.94 7.11
N GLN A 5 -12.02 -12.16 7.69
CA GLN A 5 -12.44 -12.39 9.07
C GLN A 5 -11.50 -11.75 10.12
N VAL A 6 -10.21 -11.61 9.80
CA VAL A 6 -9.21 -11.09 10.75
C VAL A 6 -9.38 -9.58 11.00
N TYR A 7 -9.98 -8.85 10.07
CA TYR A 7 -10.16 -7.39 10.18
C TYR A 7 -11.33 -6.94 11.05
N TRP A 8 -12.14 -7.88 11.57
CA TRP A 8 -13.27 -7.57 12.46
C TRP A 8 -12.81 -6.94 13.79
N PHE A 9 -11.60 -7.28 14.26
CA PHE A 9 -11.08 -6.74 15.52
C PHE A 9 -10.47 -5.34 15.35
N LYS A 10 -11.15 -4.33 15.90
CA LYS A 10 -10.73 -2.91 15.92
C LYS A 10 -9.30 -2.69 16.47
N LYS A 11 -8.84 -3.56 17.38
CA LYS A 11 -7.51 -3.52 18.00
C LYS A 11 -6.40 -3.96 17.02
N ALA A 12 -6.73 -4.80 16.03
CA ALA A 12 -5.77 -5.28 15.04
C ALA A 12 -5.41 -4.20 14.00
N ARG A 13 -6.33 -3.27 13.72
CA ARG A 13 -6.13 -2.15 12.78
C ARG A 13 -5.38 -0.95 13.36
N ARG A 14 -5.11 -0.93 14.68
CA ARG A 14 -4.50 0.22 15.36
C ARG A 14 -3.05 -0.02 15.81
N SER A 15 -2.54 -1.24 15.66
CA SER A 15 -1.15 -1.57 16.01
C SER A 15 -0.30 -1.69 14.75
N ILE A 16 0.63 -0.74 14.56
CA ILE A 16 1.60 -0.71 13.46
C ILE A 16 2.36 -2.05 13.30
N PRO A 17 2.93 -2.66 14.36
CA PRO A 17 3.68 -3.92 14.19
C PRO A 17 2.79 -5.10 13.77
N LEU A 18 1.55 -5.16 14.27
CA LEU A 18 0.63 -6.24 13.90
C LEU A 18 0.16 -6.10 12.45
N MET A 19 -0.12 -4.88 12.00
CA MET A 19 -0.49 -4.62 10.60
C MET A 19 0.64 -5.01 9.64
N PHE A 20 1.90 -4.76 10.02
CA PHE A 20 3.06 -5.15 9.23
C PHE A 20 3.20 -6.68 9.10
N VAL A 21 3.05 -7.42 10.21
CA VAL A 21 3.10 -8.88 10.16
C VAL A 21 1.95 -9.45 9.33
N ILE A 22 0.71 -8.95 9.54
CA ILE A 22 -0.46 -9.39 8.79
C ILE A 22 -0.30 -9.10 7.29
N SER A 23 0.24 -7.93 6.90
CA SER A 23 0.40 -7.61 5.48
C SER A 23 1.38 -8.56 4.77
N ILE A 24 2.44 -8.98 5.44
CA ILE A 24 3.37 -10.00 4.91
C ILE A 24 2.64 -11.32 4.69
N PHE A 25 1.91 -11.81 5.70
CA PHE A 25 1.17 -13.08 5.59
C PHE A 25 0.09 -13.03 4.52
N VAL A 26 -0.61 -11.91 4.37
CA VAL A 26 -1.61 -11.73 3.31
C VAL A 26 -0.96 -11.74 1.93
N ASN A 27 0.17 -11.05 1.75
CA ASN A 27 0.88 -11.02 0.48
C ASN A 27 1.38 -12.42 0.08
N ILE A 28 2.01 -13.15 1.01
CA ILE A 28 2.45 -14.53 0.81
C ILE A 28 1.26 -15.45 0.56
N GLY A 29 0.20 -15.33 1.35
CA GLY A 29 -0.98 -16.20 1.26
C GLY A 29 -1.73 -16.05 -0.07
N MET A 30 -1.94 -14.81 -0.52
CA MET A 30 -2.55 -14.52 -1.82
C MET A 30 -1.67 -15.01 -2.97
N TRP A 31 -0.36 -14.85 -2.85
CA TRP A 31 0.58 -15.36 -3.84
C TRP A 31 0.57 -16.90 -3.89
N PHE A 32 0.54 -17.57 -2.73
CA PHE A 32 0.49 -19.03 -2.64
C PHE A 32 -0.82 -19.62 -3.19
N GLU A 33 -1.94 -18.90 -3.06
CA GLU A 33 -3.20 -19.26 -3.73
C GLU A 33 -3.02 -19.32 -5.25
N ARG A 34 -2.38 -18.30 -5.85
CA ARG A 34 -2.09 -18.27 -7.29
C ARG A 34 -1.07 -19.34 -7.69
N PHE A 35 -0.02 -19.55 -6.90
CA PHE A 35 0.97 -20.61 -7.14
C PHE A 35 0.32 -21.99 -7.15
N THR A 36 -0.54 -22.28 -6.17
CA THR A 36 -1.23 -23.57 -6.05
C THR A 36 -2.19 -23.81 -7.21
N ILE A 37 -2.95 -22.79 -7.64
CA ILE A 37 -3.83 -22.90 -8.81
C ILE A 37 -3.02 -23.26 -10.05
N ILE A 38 -1.95 -22.51 -10.35
CA ILE A 38 -1.13 -22.71 -11.56
C ILE A 38 -0.44 -24.08 -11.52
N ALA A 39 0.20 -24.42 -10.40
CA ALA A 39 0.88 -25.70 -10.25
C ALA A 39 -0.09 -26.88 -10.37
N THR A 40 -1.27 -26.81 -9.75
CA THR A 40 -2.28 -27.89 -9.82
C THR A 40 -2.88 -28.02 -11.22
N THR A 41 -3.15 -26.90 -11.91
CA THR A 41 -3.65 -26.92 -13.29
C THR A 41 -2.63 -27.56 -14.25
N LEU A 42 -1.33 -27.30 -14.09
CA LEU A 42 -0.30 -27.87 -14.95
C LEU A 42 -0.12 -29.40 -14.76
N HIS A 43 -0.44 -29.93 -13.58
CA HIS A 43 -0.40 -31.38 -13.33
C HIS A 43 -1.61 -32.13 -13.90
N HIS A 44 -2.70 -31.43 -14.21
CA HIS A 44 -3.98 -32.04 -14.57
C HIS A 44 -4.39 -31.59 -15.98
N ASP A 45 -3.54 -31.90 -16.96
CA ASP A 45 -3.85 -31.67 -18.36
C ASP A 45 -4.96 -32.61 -18.88
N PHE A 46 -5.67 -32.17 -19.92
CA PHE A 46 -6.89 -32.77 -20.49
C PHE A 46 -6.73 -34.21 -21.04
N LEU A 47 -5.51 -34.78 -21.05
CA LEU A 47 -5.20 -36.13 -21.53
C LEU A 47 -4.71 -37.01 -20.36
N PRO A 48 -5.47 -38.05 -19.95
CA PRO A 48 -5.11 -38.92 -18.81
C PRO A 48 -3.77 -39.67 -18.99
N ALA A 49 -3.28 -39.79 -20.22
CA ALA A 49 -2.01 -40.45 -20.55
C ALA A 49 -0.77 -39.58 -20.29
N SER A 50 -0.94 -38.29 -20.03
CA SER A 50 0.14 -37.33 -19.76
C SER A 50 0.06 -36.75 -18.34
N TRP A 51 -0.49 -37.49 -17.38
CA TRP A 51 -0.31 -37.20 -15.94
C TRP A 51 1.18 -37.31 -15.56
N GLY A 52 1.93 -36.25 -15.89
CA GLY A 52 3.29 -36.06 -15.45
C GLY A 52 3.30 -35.35 -14.09
N TYR A 53 4.06 -35.89 -13.14
CA TYR A 53 4.40 -35.16 -11.93
C TYR A 53 5.27 -33.96 -12.33
N TYR A 54 4.70 -32.75 -12.33
CA TYR A 54 5.45 -31.52 -12.50
C TYR A 54 6.19 -31.21 -11.20
N SER A 55 7.47 -31.58 -11.17
CA SER A 55 8.37 -31.18 -10.09
C SER A 55 8.87 -29.76 -10.40
N PRO A 56 8.48 -28.74 -9.61
CA PRO A 56 9.00 -27.39 -9.81
C PRO A 56 10.52 -27.43 -9.70
N THR A 57 11.18 -26.99 -10.75
CA THR A 57 12.63 -26.95 -10.84
C THR A 57 13.16 -25.77 -10.03
N TRP A 58 14.36 -25.92 -9.46
CA TRP A 58 15.01 -24.83 -8.72
C TRP A 58 15.19 -23.56 -9.56
N VAL A 59 15.28 -23.71 -10.88
CA VAL A 59 15.34 -22.60 -11.84
C VAL A 59 14.08 -21.73 -11.77
N GLU A 60 12.89 -22.32 -11.70
CA GLU A 60 11.62 -21.57 -11.63
C GLU A 60 11.49 -20.77 -10.33
N ILE A 61 11.94 -21.36 -9.21
CA ILE A 61 11.99 -20.67 -7.91
C ILE A 61 13.01 -19.52 -7.97
N SER A 62 14.16 -19.74 -8.61
CA SER A 62 15.20 -18.70 -8.73
C SER A 62 14.76 -17.53 -9.60
N ILE A 63 14.02 -17.78 -10.68
CA ILE A 63 13.44 -16.73 -11.54
C ILE A 63 12.37 -15.97 -10.76
N PHE A 64 11.53 -16.68 -10.00
CA PHE A 64 10.53 -16.05 -9.14
C PHE A 64 11.17 -15.10 -8.12
N VAL A 65 12.15 -15.57 -7.34
CA VAL A 65 12.90 -14.70 -6.40
C VAL A 65 13.67 -13.59 -7.14
N GLY A 66 14.19 -13.88 -8.33
CA GLY A 66 14.87 -12.91 -9.19
C GLY A 66 13.98 -11.73 -9.59
N THR A 67 12.71 -11.97 -9.90
CA THR A 67 11.76 -10.89 -10.20
C THR A 67 11.48 -9.99 -9.00
N PHE A 68 11.40 -10.55 -7.78
CA PHE A 68 11.36 -9.77 -6.54
C PHE A 68 12.63 -8.93 -6.36
N GLY A 69 13.80 -9.51 -6.64
CA GLY A 69 15.08 -8.80 -6.58
C GLY A 69 15.16 -7.62 -7.56
N ILE A 70 14.75 -7.81 -8.81
CA ILE A 70 14.71 -6.74 -9.81
C ILE A 70 13.69 -5.67 -9.41
N PHE A 71 12.49 -6.07 -8.98
CA PHE A 71 11.47 -5.13 -8.50
C PHE A 71 11.98 -4.29 -7.33
N LEU A 72 12.56 -4.92 -6.30
CA LEU A 72 13.13 -4.23 -5.15
C LEU A 72 14.29 -3.32 -5.56
N SER A 73 15.16 -3.77 -6.47
CA SER A 73 16.28 -2.97 -6.96
C SER A 73 15.79 -1.72 -7.68
N LEU A 74 14.81 -1.84 -8.57
CA LEU A 74 14.19 -0.70 -9.26
C LEU A 74 13.42 0.21 -8.29
N PHE A 75 12.74 -0.36 -7.29
CA PHE A 75 12.05 0.40 -6.25
C PHE A 75 13.04 1.22 -5.40
N LEU A 76 14.15 0.63 -4.97
CA LEU A 76 15.20 1.33 -4.23
C LEU A 76 15.87 2.40 -5.08
N LEU A 77 16.10 2.12 -6.37
CA LEU A 77 16.60 3.08 -7.33
C LEU A 77 15.65 4.28 -7.43
N PHE A 78 14.36 4.03 -7.66
CA PHE A 78 13.33 5.07 -7.72
C PHE A 78 13.28 5.88 -6.42
N ALA A 79 13.26 5.23 -5.26
CA ALA A 79 13.22 5.89 -3.96
C ALA A 79 14.46 6.75 -3.68
N LYS A 80 15.62 6.43 -4.30
CA LYS A 80 16.84 7.20 -4.16
C LYS A 80 16.92 8.39 -5.13
N PHE A 81 16.43 8.25 -6.35
CA PHE A 81 16.57 9.29 -7.39
C PHE A 81 15.36 10.22 -7.52
N VAL A 82 14.17 9.79 -7.10
CA VAL A 82 12.92 10.55 -7.23
C VAL A 82 12.32 10.81 -5.85
N PRO A 83 11.74 12.00 -5.59
CA PRO A 83 10.99 12.23 -4.36
C PRO A 83 9.80 11.28 -4.29
N VAL A 84 9.82 10.38 -3.30
CA VAL A 84 8.78 9.36 -3.07
C VAL A 84 7.41 9.97 -2.76
N ILE A 85 7.39 11.25 -2.37
CA ILE A 85 6.21 11.97 -1.92
C ILE A 85 5.92 13.12 -2.89
N ALA A 86 4.64 13.26 -3.29
CA ALA A 86 4.17 14.36 -4.12
C ALA A 86 4.15 15.68 -3.32
N ILE A 87 5.24 16.45 -3.41
CA ILE A 87 5.40 17.71 -2.65
C ILE A 87 4.33 18.74 -3.02
N ALA A 88 3.88 18.76 -4.28
CA ALA A 88 2.83 19.67 -4.75
C ALA A 88 1.50 19.44 -4.00
N GLU A 89 1.10 18.18 -3.84
CA GLU A 89 -0.11 17.80 -3.13
C GLU A 89 -0.01 18.12 -1.63
N ILE A 90 1.15 17.83 -1.01
CA ILE A 90 1.36 18.14 0.42
C ILE A 90 1.27 19.64 0.69
N LYS A 91 1.79 20.48 -0.22
CA LYS A 91 1.70 21.93 -0.08
C LYS A 91 0.26 22.43 -0.19
N ALA A 92 -0.60 21.78 -0.97
CA ALA A 92 -2.01 22.17 -1.10
C ALA A 92 -2.86 21.85 0.15
N ILE A 93 -2.50 20.81 0.90
CA ILE A 93 -3.24 20.38 2.11
C ILE A 93 -2.64 20.90 3.42
N MET A 94 -1.55 21.67 3.36
CA MET A 94 -0.87 22.20 4.54
C MET A 94 -1.74 23.29 5.23
N PRO A 95 -1.84 23.29 6.58
CA PRO A 95 -2.53 24.37 7.29
C PRO A 95 -1.92 25.73 6.93
N GLY A 96 -2.70 26.61 6.29
CA GLY A 96 -2.25 27.90 5.76
C GLY A 96 -2.12 27.99 4.24
N ALA A 97 -2.33 26.91 3.50
CA ALA A 97 -2.35 26.91 2.03
C ALA A 97 -3.67 27.42 1.43
N GLN A 98 -4.78 27.29 2.16
CA GLN A 98 -6.04 27.92 1.79
C GLN A 98 -5.96 29.43 2.09
N PRO A 99 -6.33 30.31 1.15
CA PRO A 99 -6.53 31.72 1.47
C PRO A 99 -7.68 31.82 2.48
N THR A 100 -7.34 32.08 3.73
CA THR A 100 -8.32 32.46 4.76
C THR A 100 -8.96 33.76 4.28
N HIS A 101 -10.22 33.69 3.85
CA HIS A 101 -11.03 34.87 3.65
C HIS A 101 -11.23 35.53 5.02
N HIS A 102 -10.33 36.42 5.40
CA HIS A 102 -10.56 37.38 6.48
C HIS A 102 -11.69 38.30 6.02
N HIS A 103 -12.91 37.97 6.44
CA HIS A 103 -14.00 38.94 6.46
C HIS A 103 -13.63 40.00 7.50
N GLU A 104 -13.04 41.10 7.06
CA GLU A 104 -12.85 42.30 7.87
C GLU A 104 -14.23 42.86 8.26
N HIS A 105 -14.73 42.46 9.42
CA HIS A 105 -15.79 43.20 10.10
C HIS A 105 -15.16 44.40 10.80
N GLY A 106 -14.93 45.48 10.06
CA GLY A 106 -14.67 46.79 10.63
C GLY A 106 -15.92 47.29 11.36
N HIS A 107 -15.97 47.13 12.68
CA HIS A 107 -16.97 47.79 13.52
C HIS A 107 -16.30 48.96 14.25
N ALA A 108 -16.67 50.16 13.80
CA ALA A 108 -16.21 51.45 14.27
C ALA A 108 -16.26 51.56 15.80
N THR A 109 -15.11 51.80 16.43
CA THR A 109 -15.00 52.33 17.79
C THR A 109 -14.16 53.59 17.72
N GLU A 110 -14.74 54.65 17.18
CA GLU A 110 -14.25 56.01 17.34
C GLU A 110 -15.48 56.89 17.62
N LEU A 111 -15.33 57.89 18.49
CA LEU A 111 -16.35 58.85 18.96
C LEU A 111 -17.13 58.48 20.24
N LYS A 112 -16.43 58.34 21.38
CA LYS A 112 -16.95 58.88 22.66
C LYS A 112 -15.84 59.15 23.68
N GLY A 113 -15.06 60.18 23.41
CA GLY A 113 -14.00 60.65 24.29
C GLY A 113 -13.73 62.13 24.06
N HIS A 114 -14.74 62.98 24.22
CA HIS A 114 -14.62 64.41 24.51
C HIS A 114 -16.03 64.95 24.71
N GLU A 115 -16.42 65.17 25.97
CA GLU A 115 -16.99 66.43 26.46
C GLU A 115 -17.24 66.29 27.96
N ALA A 116 -16.79 67.33 28.67
CA ALA A 116 -16.72 67.48 30.12
C ALA A 116 -18.05 67.97 30.71
#